data_AF-A0A3M8QRL3-F1
#
_entry.id   AF-A0A3M8QRL3-F1
#
_cell.length_a   1.000
_cell.length_b   1.000
_cell.length_c   1.000
_cell.angle_alpha   90.00
_cell.angle_beta   90.00
_cell.angle_gamma   90.00
#
_symmetry.space_group_name_H-M   'P 1'
#
loop_
_entity.id
_entity.type
_entity.pdbx_description
1 polymer ?
#
loop_
_entity_poly.entity_id
_entity_poly.type
_entity_poly.pdbx_seq_one_letter_code
_entity_poly.pdbx_strand_id
1 'polypeptide(L)'
;MTAAGGVVRVTRYPAGSLLIKENFNTRKKLVGVTAMLKLPHYDGADRNWVMAAYSPQGKPLAFGKVGSCIQCHMVAQKQDFVFAPPPTNLLPAAFIASFFPGQKISPVYLRLLQEHPGSAL
;
A
#
# COMPACT_ATOMS: atom_id res chain seq x y z
N MET A 1 29.58 -6.78 -15.55
CA MET A 1 28.88 -7.25 -14.34
C MET A 1 28.30 -6.02 -13.65
N THR A 2 27.04 -5.69 -13.91
CA THR A 2 26.38 -4.52 -13.32
C THR A 2 25.54 -5.00 -12.15
N ALA A 3 25.91 -4.58 -10.94
CA ALA A 3 25.21 -4.95 -9.72
C ALA A 3 23.72 -4.59 -9.83
N ALA A 4 22.87 -5.55 -9.48
CA ALA A 4 21.42 -5.44 -9.49
C ALA A 4 20.97 -4.19 -8.72
N GLY A 5 20.02 -3.46 -9.30
CA GLY A 5 19.33 -2.35 -8.67
C GLY A 5 18.50 -2.83 -7.48
N GLY A 6 19.15 -3.06 -6.34
CA GLY A 6 18.46 -3.01 -5.06
C GLY A 6 17.84 -1.62 -4.88
N VAL A 7 16.83 -1.49 -4.03
CA VAL A 7 16.18 -0.21 -3.70
C VAL A 7 17.23 0.77 -3.14
N VAL A 8 17.90 1.54 -4.02
CA VAL A 8 18.93 2.52 -3.64
C VAL A 8 18.29 3.77 -3.04
N ARG A 9 17.02 4.05 -3.33
CA ARG A 9 16.28 5.20 -2.80
C ARG A 9 14.83 4.85 -2.50
N VAL A 10 14.51 4.71 -1.21
CA VAL A 10 13.12 4.84 -0.74
C VAL A 10 12.80 6.32 -0.79
N THR A 11 12.19 6.81 -1.86
CA THR A 11 11.59 8.15 -1.86
C THR A 11 10.42 8.09 -0.89
N ARG A 12 10.67 8.47 0.36
CA ARG A 12 9.60 8.63 1.36
C ARG A 12 8.60 9.63 0.82
N TYR A 13 7.33 9.38 1.07
CA TYR A 13 6.30 10.32 0.69
C TYR A 13 6.54 11.64 1.42
N PRO A 14 6.49 12.81 0.73
CA PRO A 14 6.69 14.09 1.37
C PRO A 14 5.60 14.35 2.42
N ALA A 15 5.91 15.22 3.37
CA ALA A 15 4.92 15.74 4.31
C ALA A 15 3.68 16.26 3.57
N GLY A 16 2.50 15.96 4.09
CA GLY A 16 1.22 16.31 3.45
C GLY A 16 0.74 15.34 2.38
N SER A 17 1.50 14.29 2.05
CA SER A 17 1.01 13.25 1.13
C SER A 17 -0.25 12.59 1.65
N LEU A 18 -1.24 12.45 0.77
CA LEU A 18 -2.51 11.80 1.05
C LEU A 18 -2.72 10.64 0.08
N LEU A 19 -2.91 9.45 0.62
CA LEU A 19 -3.32 8.28 -0.14
C LEU A 19 -4.77 7.95 0.21
N ILE A 20 -5.56 7.65 -0.81
CA ILE A 20 -6.96 7.27 -0.68
C ILE A 20 -7.15 5.94 -1.41
N LYS A 21 -7.77 4.98 -0.73
CA LYS A 21 -8.21 3.70 -1.28
C LYS A 21 -9.71 3.56 -1.11
N GLU A 22 -10.41 3.54 -2.24
CA GLU A 22 -11.83 3.26 -2.32
C GLU A 22 -12.06 1.75 -2.39
N ASN A 23 -12.89 1.22 -1.50
CA ASN A 23 -13.21 -0.19 -1.45
C ASN A 23 -14.58 -0.41 -2.09
N PHE A 24 -14.62 -1.23 -3.14
CA PHE A 24 -15.85 -1.63 -3.82
C PHE A 24 -16.14 -3.10 -3.59
N ASN A 25 -17.42 -3.46 -3.49
CA ASN A 25 -17.84 -4.86 -3.47
C ASN A 25 -17.91 -5.46 -4.89
N THR A 26 -18.26 -6.75 -4.98
CA THR A 26 -18.38 -7.47 -6.26
C THR A 26 -19.41 -6.88 -7.24
N ARG A 27 -20.35 -6.07 -6.74
CA ARG A 27 -21.35 -5.33 -7.54
C ARG A 27 -20.90 -3.90 -7.87
N LYS A 28 -19.62 -3.56 -7.67
CA LYS A 28 -19.05 -2.22 -7.87
C LYS A 28 -19.71 -1.13 -7.03
N LYS A 29 -20.29 -1.48 -5.87
CA LYS A 29 -20.80 -0.48 -4.92
C LYS A 29 -19.71 -0.12 -3.93
N LEU A 30 -19.54 1.17 -3.67
CA LEU A 30 -18.62 1.68 -2.65
C LEU A 30 -19.07 1.17 -1.27
N VAL A 31 -18.17 0.51 -0.55
CA VAL A 31 -18.41 -0.05 0.79
C VAL A 31 -17.54 0.60 1.87
N GLY A 32 -16.55 1.39 1.49
CA GLY A 32 -15.80 2.23 2.41
C GLY A 32 -14.63 2.92 1.73
N VAL A 33 -14.06 3.89 2.43
CA VAL A 33 -12.87 4.63 1.99
C VAL A 33 -11.81 4.52 3.06
N THR A 34 -10.58 4.22 2.68
CA THR A 34 -9.43 4.18 3.58
C THR A 34 -8.46 5.27 3.17
N ALA A 35 -7.95 6.05 4.11
CA ALA A 35 -7.02 7.13 3.84
C ALA A 35 -5.76 7.01 4.71
N MET A 36 -4.63 7.43 4.16
CA MET A 36 -3.37 7.57 4.87
C MET A 36 -2.80 8.96 4.62
N LEU A 37 -2.60 9.75 5.67
CA LEU A 37 -2.03 11.10 5.61
C LEU A 37 -0.65 11.12 6.25
N LYS A 38 0.34 11.67 5.53
CA LYS A 38 1.69 11.87 6.04
C LYS A 38 1.78 13.17 6.85
N LEU A 39 1.64 13.09 8.17
CA LEU A 39 1.61 14.25 9.06
C LEU A 39 2.92 14.40 9.84
N PRO A 40 3.76 15.42 9.57
CA PRO A 40 5.01 15.64 10.29
C PRO A 40 4.87 15.57 11.81
N HIS A 41 5.85 14.93 12.47
CA HIS A 41 5.93 14.82 13.92
C HIS A 41 4.76 14.09 14.61
N TYR A 42 3.94 13.35 13.86
CA TYR A 42 2.81 12.60 14.43
C TYR A 42 3.22 11.30 15.13
N ASP A 43 4.00 10.48 14.43
CA ASP A 43 4.48 9.20 14.95
C ASP A 43 5.79 8.79 14.26
N GLY A 44 6.92 9.06 14.91
CA GLY A 44 8.23 8.69 14.35
C GLY A 44 8.40 7.18 14.11
N ALA A 45 7.76 6.33 14.91
CA ALA A 45 7.88 4.87 14.79
C ALA A 45 7.14 4.37 13.53
N ASP A 46 5.95 4.88 13.30
CA ASP A 46 5.11 4.53 12.14
C ASP A 46 5.29 5.48 10.96
N ARG A 47 6.46 6.13 10.90
CA ARG A 47 6.87 7.06 9.84
C ARG A 47 5.83 8.14 9.56
N ASN A 48 5.17 8.66 10.58
CA ASN A 48 4.28 9.82 10.50
C ASN A 48 3.01 9.57 9.68
N TRP A 49 2.56 8.33 9.54
CA TRP A 49 1.28 8.02 8.89
C TRP A 49 0.11 8.08 9.87
N VAL A 50 -0.85 8.93 9.56
CA VAL A 50 -2.19 8.91 10.16
C VAL A 50 -3.06 8.01 9.29
N MET A 51 -3.63 6.95 9.87
CA MET A 51 -4.48 6.01 9.14
C MET A 51 -5.94 6.27 9.48
N ALA A 52 -6.81 6.23 8.47
CA ALA A 52 -8.24 6.46 8.65
C ALA A 52 -9.07 5.51 7.79
N ALA A 53 -10.21 5.08 8.32
CA ALA A 53 -11.23 4.35 7.60
C ALA A 53 -12.56 5.07 7.74
N TYR A 54 -13.30 5.18 6.66
CA TYR A 54 -14.58 5.87 6.58
C TYR A 54 -15.64 4.94 5.96
N SER A 55 -16.88 5.09 6.41
CA SER A 55 -18.03 4.51 5.71
C SER A 55 -18.21 5.16 4.33
N PRO A 56 -19.02 4.60 3.43
CA PRO A 56 -19.33 5.23 2.14
C PRO A 56 -19.94 6.64 2.26
N GLN A 57 -20.50 6.98 3.42
CA GLN A 57 -21.10 8.28 3.73
C GLN A 57 -20.11 9.24 4.39
N GLY A 58 -18.83 8.86 4.51
CA GLY A 58 -17.80 9.69 5.13
C GLY A 58 -17.76 9.64 6.67
N LYS A 59 -18.53 8.75 7.31
CA LYS A 59 -18.46 8.59 8.77
C LYS A 59 -17.12 7.92 9.15
N PRO A 60 -16.32 8.47 10.07
CA PRO A 60 -15.11 7.81 10.53
C PRO A 60 -15.44 6.51 11.27
N LEU A 61 -14.78 5.43 10.88
CA LEU A 61 -14.85 4.09 11.48
C LEU A 61 -13.59 3.80 12.32
N ALA A 62 -12.44 4.29 11.88
CA ALA A 62 -11.17 4.25 12.60
C ALA A 62 -10.31 5.45 12.19
N PHE A 63 -9.48 5.98 13.09
CA PHE A 63 -8.62 7.13 12.82
C PHE A 63 -7.39 7.14 13.75
N GLY A 64 -6.23 7.56 13.23
CA GLY A 64 -5.01 7.76 13.99
C GLY A 64 -4.03 6.59 13.91
N LYS A 65 -3.49 6.18 15.07
CA LYS A 65 -2.54 5.06 15.22
C LYS A 65 -3.28 3.73 15.29
N VAL A 66 -3.84 3.31 14.16
CA VAL A 66 -4.65 2.07 14.09
C VAL A 66 -3.72 0.87 13.98
N GLY A 67 -3.50 0.17 15.10
CA GLY A 67 -2.50 -0.91 15.20
C GLY A 67 -2.66 -2.03 14.16
N SER A 68 -3.90 -2.43 13.85
CA SER A 68 -4.17 -3.44 12.81
C SER A 68 -3.76 -2.99 11.40
N CYS A 69 -3.89 -1.69 11.11
CA CYS A 69 -3.45 -1.12 9.83
C CYS A 69 -1.92 -1.05 9.76
N ILE A 70 -1.27 -0.58 10.83
CA ILE A 70 0.19 -0.50 10.92
C ILE A 70 0.83 -1.87 10.75
N GLN A 71 0.33 -2.89 11.44
CA GLN A 71 0.92 -4.23 11.43
C GLN A 71 0.97 -4.85 10.03
N CYS A 72 -0.08 -4.68 9.22
CA CYS A 72 -0.06 -5.12 7.82
C CYS A 72 0.87 -4.27 6.95
N HIS A 73 0.93 -2.96 7.19
CA HIS A 73 1.74 -2.03 6.40
C HIS A 73 3.25 -2.11 6.72
N MET A 74 3.66 -2.71 7.85
CA MET A 74 5.07 -2.97 8.16
C MET A 74 5.78 -3.82 7.09
N VAL A 75 5.05 -4.69 6.39
CA VAL A 75 5.60 -5.45 5.25
C VAL A 75 6.19 -4.51 4.20
N ALA A 76 5.53 -3.37 3.98
CA ALA A 76 5.96 -2.31 3.08
C ALA A 76 6.89 -1.29 3.77
N GLN A 77 7.58 -1.63 4.87
CA GLN A 77 8.48 -0.69 5.56
C GLN A 77 9.57 -0.14 4.62
N LYS A 78 10.09 -0.97 3.71
CA LYS A 78 11.08 -0.51 2.72
C LYS A 78 10.48 0.46 1.69
N GLN A 79 9.17 0.69 1.70
CA GLN A 79 8.42 1.57 0.81
C GLN A 79 7.60 2.60 1.58
N ASP A 80 8.11 2.98 2.75
CA ASP A 80 7.45 3.99 3.57
C ASP A 80 6.02 3.60 3.95
N PHE A 81 5.80 2.31 4.25
CA PHE A 81 4.51 1.76 4.69
C PHE A 81 3.41 1.89 3.63
N VAL A 82 3.77 2.12 2.37
CA VAL A 82 2.84 2.18 1.24
C VAL A 82 3.17 1.04 0.30
N PHE A 83 2.16 0.27 -0.09
CA PHE A 83 2.27 -0.66 -1.20
C PHE A 83 2.34 0.17 -2.48
N ALA A 84 3.56 0.42 -2.95
CA ALA A 84 3.81 1.35 -4.05
C ALA A 84 3.01 0.97 -5.32
N PRO A 85 2.56 1.95 -6.10
CA PRO A 85 1.90 1.65 -7.36
C PRO A 85 2.89 0.99 -8.33
N PRO A 86 2.45 0.01 -9.12
CA PRO A 86 3.22 -0.55 -10.22
C PRO A 86 3.80 0.54 -11.15
N PRO A 87 4.97 0.34 -11.77
CA PRO A 87 5.82 -0.86 -11.73
C PRO A 87 6.97 -0.79 -10.71
N THR A 88 7.09 0.29 -9.94
CA THR A 88 8.35 0.61 -9.22
C THR A 88 8.70 -0.39 -8.13
N ASN A 89 7.77 -1.28 -7.76
CA ASN A 89 7.92 -2.22 -6.66
C ASN A 89 6.74 -3.21 -6.67
N LEU A 90 6.88 -4.25 -7.47
CA LEU A 90 5.88 -5.30 -7.57
C LEU A 90 6.08 -6.29 -6.41
N LEU A 91 5.00 -6.91 -5.97
CA LEU A 91 5.03 -8.02 -5.04
C LEU A 91 4.94 -9.30 -5.87
N PRO A 92 5.72 -10.34 -5.55
CA PRO A 92 5.60 -11.63 -6.21
C PRO A 92 4.15 -12.12 -6.17
N ALA A 93 3.68 -12.74 -7.27
CA ALA A 93 2.32 -13.26 -7.33
C ALA A 93 2.02 -14.26 -6.19
N ALA A 94 3.00 -15.08 -5.82
CA ALA A 94 2.91 -16.00 -4.68
C ALA A 94 2.74 -15.28 -3.34
N PHE A 95 3.41 -14.13 -3.18
CA PHE A 95 3.25 -13.28 -2.01
C PHE A 95 1.85 -12.69 -1.95
N ILE A 96 1.33 -12.13 -3.05
CA ILE A 96 -0.05 -11.61 -3.09
C ILE A 96 -1.07 -12.73 -2.77
N ALA A 97 -0.86 -13.92 -3.32
CA ALA A 97 -1.75 -15.07 -3.11
C ALA A 97 -1.80 -15.54 -1.65
N SER A 98 -0.75 -15.35 -0.86
CA SER A 98 -0.76 -15.73 0.56
C SER A 98 -1.61 -14.79 1.42
N PHE A 99 -1.74 -13.52 1.03
CA PHE A 99 -2.60 -12.54 1.73
C PHE A 99 -4.04 -12.57 1.24
N PHE A 100 -4.27 -12.90 -0.04
CA PHE A 100 -5.59 -12.85 -0.67
C PHE A 100 -5.95 -14.20 -1.34
N PRO A 101 -6.11 -15.28 -0.56
CA PRO A 101 -6.41 -16.59 -1.11
C PRO A 101 -7.72 -16.57 -1.91
N GLY A 102 -7.68 -17.10 -3.13
CA GLY A 102 -8.85 -17.16 -4.03
C GLY A 102 -9.15 -15.88 -4.81
N GLN A 103 -8.44 -14.78 -4.56
CA GLN A 103 -8.60 -13.56 -5.35
C GLN A 103 -7.78 -13.63 -6.65
N LYS A 104 -8.43 -13.38 -7.79
CA LYS A 104 -7.74 -13.28 -9.08
C LYS A 104 -6.87 -12.02 -9.11
N ILE A 105 -5.56 -12.20 -9.36
CA ILE A 105 -4.63 -11.09 -9.59
C ILE A 105 -4.98 -10.43 -10.93
N SER A 106 -4.94 -9.10 -10.99
CA SER A 106 -5.23 -8.34 -12.20
C SER A 106 -4.31 -8.77 -13.36
N PRO A 107 -4.84 -9.02 -14.57
CA PRO A 107 -4.01 -9.32 -15.75
C PRO A 107 -3.01 -8.21 -16.07
N VAL A 108 -3.34 -6.95 -15.75
CA VAL A 108 -2.42 -5.81 -15.89
C VAL A 108 -1.24 -5.96 -14.94
N TYR A 109 -1.49 -6.38 -13.69
CA TYR A 109 -0.43 -6.59 -12.71
C TYR A 109 0.47 -7.76 -13.07
N LEU A 110 -0.12 -8.85 -13.57
CA LEU A 110 0.63 -10.01 -14.08
C LEU A 110 1.53 -9.63 -15.26
N ARG A 111 1.05 -8.77 -16.16
CA ARG A 111 1.87 -8.23 -17.26
C ARG A 111 3.03 -7.38 -16.73
N LEU A 112 2.77 -6.50 -15.76
CA LEU A 112 3.83 -5.67 -15.17
C LEU A 112 4.90 -6.54 -14.47
N LEU A 113 4.52 -7.65 -13.85
CA LEU A 113 5.47 -8.62 -13.28
C LEU A 113 6.37 -9.27 -14.35
N GLN A 114 5.83 -9.53 -15.55
CA GLN A 114 6.59 -10.07 -16.68
C GLN A 114 7.53 -9.02 -17.31
N GLU A 115 7.07 -7.78 -17.43
CA GLU A 115 7.82 -6.66 -17.99
C GLU A 115 8.94 -6.17 -17.05
N HIS A 116 8.78 -6.38 -15.74
CA HIS A 116 9.71 -5.89 -14.70
C HIS A 116 10.13 -6.98 -13.69
N PRO A 117 10.82 -8.06 -14.12
CA PRO A 117 11.15 -9.19 -13.24
C PRO A 117 12.09 -8.84 -12.08
N GLY A 118 12.90 -7.78 -12.22
CA GLY A 118 13.80 -7.28 -11.16
C GLY A 118 13.16 -6.29 -10.18
N SER A 119 11.90 -5.90 -10.39
CA SER A 119 11.17 -4.97 -9.51
C SER A 119 10.29 -5.69 -8.49
N ALA A 120 10.32 -7.02 -8.46
CA ALA A 120 9.69 -7.82 -7.43
C ALA A 120 10.51 -7.77 -6.12
N LEU A 121 9.86 -7.42 -5.00
CA LEU A 121 10.48 -7.43 -3.67
C LEU A 121 10.86 -8.83 -3.17
#